data_AF-W7T555-F1
#
_entry.id   AF-W7T555-F1
#
_cell.length_a   1.000
_cell.length_b   1.000
_cell.length_c   1.000
_cell.angle_alpha   90.00
_cell.angle_beta   90.00
_cell.angle_gamma   90.00
#
_symmetry.space_group_name_H-M   'P 1'
#
loop_
_entity.id
_entity.type
_entity.pdbx_description
1 polymer ?
#
loop_
_entity_poly.entity_id
_entity_poly.type
_entity_poly.pdbx_seq_one_letter_code
_entity_poly.pdbx_strand_id
1 'polypeptide(L)'
;MLLHVHAKPRVTIYTITAKAFLIPAITLHAVCFQVPRAVRCEAGRGFPPERPKTMKFCPNCNFILYPKEDKDERKLVYYCRSPRCDHEEDAPDPYVFRNQVIKTRTVNLDHVLSAVANDPTLQRSTADCPLCHYHEAVLIQSTQNVKSNKLTLIFVCCNPNCGHKWTDDDP
;
A
#
# COMPACT_ATOMS: atom_id res chain seq x y z
N MET A 1 -33.04 18.82 32.13
CA MET A 1 -34.22 18.32 31.41
C MET A 1 -33.95 18.50 29.92
N LEU A 2 -33.97 17.39 29.18
CA LEU A 2 -33.91 17.29 27.71
C LEU A 2 -34.89 18.28 27.04
N LEU A 3 -34.67 18.73 25.79
CA LEU A 3 -34.83 17.89 24.60
C LEU A 3 -34.05 18.43 23.38
N HIS A 4 -33.34 17.49 22.76
CA HIS A 4 -32.88 17.52 21.38
C HIS A 4 -34.07 17.50 20.41
N VAL A 5 -34.01 18.31 19.34
CA VAL A 5 -34.92 18.16 18.18
C VAL A 5 -34.12 17.67 16.99
N HIS A 6 -34.44 16.44 16.58
CA HIS A 6 -34.05 15.76 15.36
C HIS A 6 -34.37 16.58 14.11
N ALA A 7 -33.38 16.91 13.29
CA ALA A 7 -33.59 17.34 11.91
C ALA A 7 -33.50 16.11 10.98
N LYS A 8 -34.65 15.48 10.68
CA LYS A 8 -34.76 14.53 9.55
C LYS A 8 -34.77 15.33 8.25
N PRO A 9 -33.96 15.01 7.22
CA PRO A 9 -34.14 15.59 5.91
C PRO A 9 -35.38 14.99 5.25
N ARG A 10 -36.40 15.83 5.00
CA ARG A 10 -37.56 15.50 4.17
C ARG A 10 -37.08 15.36 2.71
N VAL A 11 -37.40 14.23 2.10
CA VAL A 11 -37.25 14.02 0.65
C VAL A 11 -38.42 14.72 -0.03
N THR A 12 -38.16 15.79 -0.77
CA THR A 12 -39.15 16.42 -1.66
C THR A 12 -39.07 15.74 -3.02
N ILE A 13 -40.12 15.01 -3.40
CA ILE A 13 -40.26 14.39 -4.72
C ILE A 13 -40.92 15.43 -5.64
N TYR A 14 -40.21 15.89 -6.67
CA TYR A 14 -40.82 16.61 -7.78
C TYR A 14 -41.14 15.63 -8.89
N THR A 15 -42.43 15.41 -9.18
CA THR A 15 -42.88 14.67 -10.37
C THR A 15 -42.86 15.62 -11.56
N ILE A 16 -41.93 15.42 -12.50
CA ILE A 16 -41.95 16.09 -13.80
C ILE A 16 -42.71 15.17 -14.76
N THR A 17 -43.95 15.52 -15.08
CA THR A 17 -44.71 14.87 -16.15
C THR A 17 -44.24 15.42 -17.50
N ALA A 18 -43.43 14.68 -18.24
CA ALA A 18 -43.18 14.94 -19.65
C ALA A 18 -44.07 14.01 -20.50
N LYS A 19 -45.02 14.59 -21.23
CA LYS A 19 -45.84 13.89 -22.23
C LYS A 19 -45.03 13.68 -23.50
N ALA A 20 -45.21 12.48 -24.06
CA ALA A 20 -44.98 12.06 -25.45
C ALA A 20 -43.52 12.00 -25.93
N PHE A 21 -43.04 10.79 -26.18
CA PHE A 21 -42.65 10.34 -27.53
C PHE A 21 -42.55 8.79 -27.53
N LEU A 22 -43.17 8.17 -28.53
CA LEU A 22 -43.27 6.73 -28.74
C LEU A 22 -41.93 6.15 -29.22
N ILE A 23 -41.23 5.37 -28.38
CA ILE A 23 -40.25 4.34 -28.79
C ILE A 23 -40.26 3.22 -27.74
N PRO A 24 -40.46 1.94 -28.08
CA PRO A 24 -40.26 0.84 -27.15
C PRO A 24 -38.77 0.48 -27.16
N ALA A 25 -38.00 0.99 -26.21
CA ALA A 25 -36.60 0.60 -26.02
C ALA A 25 -36.38 0.21 -24.55
N ILE A 26 -36.38 -1.10 -24.32
CA ILE A 26 -35.61 -1.86 -23.33
C ILE A 26 -35.32 -1.08 -22.03
N THR A 27 -36.12 -1.35 -21.00
CA THR A 27 -35.82 -0.98 -19.62
C THR A 27 -34.56 -1.71 -19.15
N LEU A 28 -33.39 -1.15 -19.45
CA LEU A 28 -32.17 -1.43 -18.70
C LEU A 28 -32.37 -0.85 -17.31
N HIS A 29 -32.68 -1.71 -16.34
CA HIS A 29 -32.51 -1.39 -14.93
C HIS A 29 -31.01 -1.22 -14.66
N ALA A 30 -30.49 -0.02 -14.90
CA ALA A 30 -29.22 0.39 -14.34
C ALA A 30 -29.41 0.46 -12.83
N VAL A 31 -29.00 -0.59 -12.11
CA VAL A 31 -28.80 -0.52 -10.68
C VAL A 31 -27.62 0.42 -10.48
N CYS A 32 -27.91 1.71 -10.37
CA CYS A 32 -26.94 2.71 -9.96
C CYS A 32 -26.66 2.44 -8.48
N PHE A 33 -25.61 1.65 -8.23
CA PHE A 33 -25.04 1.53 -6.89
C PHE A 33 -24.45 2.90 -6.57
N GLN A 34 -25.25 3.78 -5.98
CA GLN A 34 -24.75 5.02 -5.37
C GLN A 34 -23.90 4.59 -4.19
N VAL A 35 -22.61 4.39 -4.47
CA VAL A 35 -21.57 4.33 -3.45
C VAL A 35 -21.75 5.61 -2.63
N PRO A 36 -22.11 5.53 -1.34
CA PRO A 36 -22.20 6.72 -0.51
C PRO A 36 -20.84 7.42 -0.60
N ARG A 37 -20.91 8.73 -0.91
CA ARG A 37 -19.80 9.67 -1.08
C ARG A 37 -18.48 9.11 -0.53
N ALA A 38 -17.54 8.87 -1.46
CA ALA A 38 -16.13 8.67 -1.14
C ALA A 38 -15.77 9.49 0.10
N VAL A 39 -15.27 8.80 1.13
CA VAL A 39 -14.61 9.45 2.26
C VAL A 39 -13.62 10.42 1.65
N ARG A 40 -13.96 11.70 1.72
CA ARG A 40 -13.15 12.77 1.16
C ARG A 40 -11.89 12.75 1.99
N CYS A 41 -10.78 12.26 1.45
CA CYS A 41 -9.48 12.51 2.04
C CYS A 41 -9.36 14.03 2.16
N GLU A 42 -9.41 14.55 3.39
CA GLU A 42 -9.15 15.96 3.64
C GLU A 42 -7.75 16.26 3.12
N ALA A 43 -7.67 16.97 2.00
CA ALA A 43 -6.45 17.53 1.47
C ALA A 43 -5.92 18.53 2.51
N GLY A 44 -4.98 18.09 3.35
CA GLY A 44 -4.42 18.96 4.40
C GLY A 44 -3.65 18.24 5.49
N ARG A 45 -3.93 16.95 5.75
CA ARG A 45 -3.05 16.12 6.58
C ARG A 45 -2.08 15.39 5.66
N GLY A 46 -0.79 15.72 5.76
CA GLY A 46 0.27 15.04 5.02
C GLY A 46 0.12 13.53 5.12
N PHE A 47 0.54 12.81 4.06
CA PHE A 47 0.49 11.35 4.06
C PHE A 47 1.22 10.84 5.32
N PRO A 48 0.61 9.97 6.13
CA PRO A 48 1.28 9.38 7.27
C PRO A 48 2.58 8.69 6.82
N PRO A 49 3.59 8.58 7.71
CA PRO A 49 4.92 8.06 7.39
C PRO A 49 4.83 6.72 6.64
N GLU A 50 5.86 6.44 5.81
CA GLU A 50 5.99 5.32 4.86
C GLU A 50 5.90 3.92 5.50
N ARG A 51 4.83 3.62 6.21
CA ARG A 51 4.59 2.31 6.79
C ARG A 51 3.92 1.43 5.73
N PRO A 52 4.60 0.39 5.23
CA PRO A 52 3.97 -0.55 4.33
C PRO A 52 2.78 -1.19 5.04
N LYS A 53 1.62 -1.24 4.36
CA LYS A 53 0.45 -1.92 4.90
C LYS A 53 0.67 -3.42 4.79
N THR A 54 0.72 -4.11 5.91
CA THR A 54 0.86 -5.57 5.95
C THR A 54 -0.50 -6.24 5.75
N MET A 55 -0.51 -7.37 5.03
CA MET A 55 -1.69 -8.23 4.95
C MET A 55 -1.96 -8.85 6.33
N LYS A 56 -3.24 -8.90 6.74
CA LYS A 56 -3.67 -9.50 8.01
C LYS A 56 -4.30 -10.86 7.78
N PHE A 57 -4.06 -11.79 8.71
CA PHE A 57 -4.55 -13.16 8.68
C PHE A 57 -5.41 -13.44 9.90
N CYS A 58 -6.47 -14.23 9.72
CA CYS A 58 -7.35 -14.65 10.79
C CYS A 58 -6.61 -15.59 11.76
N PRO A 59 -6.64 -15.35 13.08
CA PRO A 59 -5.97 -16.21 14.05
C PRO A 59 -6.55 -17.62 14.13
N ASN A 60 -7.83 -17.80 13.75
CA ASN A 60 -8.52 -19.09 13.89
C ASN A 60 -8.33 -20.02 12.69
N CYS A 61 -8.33 -19.47 11.47
CA CYS A 61 -8.33 -20.25 10.23
C CYS A 61 -7.24 -19.85 9.23
N ASN A 62 -6.38 -18.89 9.59
CA ASN A 62 -5.24 -18.43 8.79
C ASN A 62 -5.60 -17.98 7.36
N PHE A 63 -6.87 -17.64 7.12
CA PHE A 63 -7.29 -16.97 5.88
C PHE A 63 -7.07 -15.46 5.98
N ILE A 64 -6.82 -14.83 4.84
CA ILE A 64 -6.67 -13.37 4.74
C ILE A 64 -7.96 -12.69 5.23
N LEU A 65 -7.81 -11.67 6.08
CA LEU A 65 -8.92 -10.84 6.53
C LEU A 65 -9.26 -9.77 5.49
N TYR A 66 -10.55 -9.51 5.30
CA TYR A 66 -11.05 -8.54 4.34
C TYR A 66 -11.55 -7.28 5.05
N PRO A 67 -11.31 -6.08 4.48
CA PRO A 67 -11.81 -4.83 5.03
C PRO A 67 -13.33 -4.73 4.83
N LYS A 68 -14.03 -4.22 5.84
CA LYS A 68 -15.48 -3.97 5.88
C LYS A 68 -15.75 -2.72 6.71
N GLU A 69 -16.80 -1.99 6.34
CA GLU A 69 -17.31 -0.88 7.13
C GLU A 69 -18.31 -1.42 8.17
N ASP A 70 -18.09 -1.09 9.44
CA ASP A 70 -19.13 -1.12 10.46
C ASP A 70 -19.93 0.19 10.36
N LYS A 71 -21.20 0.08 9.95
CA LYS A 71 -22.07 1.24 9.67
C LYS A 71 -22.61 1.89 10.94
N ASP A 72 -22.70 1.15 12.03
CA ASP A 72 -23.25 1.62 13.29
C ASP A 72 -22.21 2.48 14.01
N GLU A 73 -20.97 1.98 14.09
CA GLU A 73 -19.85 2.71 14.69
C GLU A 73 -19.09 3.61 13.69
N ARG A 74 -19.36 3.47 12.38
CA ARG A 74 -18.69 4.20 11.28
C ARG A 74 -17.17 4.01 11.30
N LYS A 75 -16.72 2.79 11.53
CA LYS A 75 -15.30 2.41 11.62
C LYS A 75 -14.93 1.35 10.58
N LEU A 76 -13.64 1.28 10.27
CA LEU A 76 -13.06 0.25 9.42
C LEU A 76 -12.73 -0.98 10.28
N VAL A 77 -13.21 -2.14 9.84
CA VAL A 77 -13.04 -3.43 10.52
C VAL A 77 -12.54 -4.47 9.52
N TYR A 78 -11.76 -5.43 9.99
CA TYR A 78 -11.28 -6.58 9.23
C TYR A 78 -12.05 -7.83 9.65
N TYR A 79 -12.63 -8.57 8.70
CA TYR A 79 -13.42 -9.77 8.98
C TYR A 79 -12.95 -10.98 8.17
N CYS A 80 -13.19 -12.17 8.70
CA CYS A 80 -12.93 -13.42 8.00
C CYS A 80 -14.09 -13.77 7.05
N ARG A 81 -13.78 -14.19 5.81
CA ARG A 81 -14.79 -14.60 4.82
C ARG A 81 -15.13 -16.10 4.89
N SER A 82 -14.40 -16.88 5.69
CA SER A 82 -14.64 -18.32 5.77
C SER A 82 -15.99 -18.60 6.43
N PRO A 83 -16.86 -19.44 5.85
CA PRO A 83 -18.24 -19.66 6.34
C PRO A 83 -18.32 -20.37 7.71
N ARG A 84 -17.18 -20.83 8.24
CA ARG A 84 -17.07 -21.49 9.56
C ARG A 84 -16.31 -20.63 10.56
N CYS A 85 -16.16 -19.33 10.32
CA CYS A 85 -15.35 -18.45 11.14
C CYS A 85 -15.93 -17.03 11.19
N ASP A 86 -16.33 -16.60 12.38
CA ASP A 86 -16.95 -15.29 12.64
C ASP A 86 -15.95 -14.27 13.23
N HIS A 87 -14.65 -14.46 12.98
CA HIS A 87 -13.61 -13.56 13.46
C HIS A 87 -13.71 -12.18 12.79
N GLU A 88 -13.73 -11.13 13.61
CA GLU A 88 -13.78 -9.73 13.21
C GLU A 88 -12.91 -8.90 14.17
N GLU A 89 -12.17 -7.92 13.66
CA GLU A 89 -11.23 -7.10 14.44
C GLU A 89 -11.09 -5.67 13.91
N ASP A 90 -10.86 -4.71 14.80
CA ASP A 90 -10.73 -3.29 14.42
C ASP A 90 -9.48 -3.02 13.56
N ALA A 91 -9.62 -2.12 12.58
CA ALA A 91 -8.50 -1.70 11.75
C ALA A 91 -7.62 -0.68 12.49
N PRO A 92 -6.29 -0.91 12.57
CA PRO A 92 -5.37 0.01 13.25
C PRO A 92 -5.12 1.31 12.47
N ASP A 93 -5.29 1.29 11.14
CA ASP A 93 -5.14 2.46 10.29
C ASP A 93 -6.39 2.69 9.44
N PRO A 94 -6.73 3.95 9.13
CA PRO A 94 -7.95 4.29 8.38
C PRO A 94 -7.84 4.06 6.86
N TYR A 95 -6.75 3.47 6.36
CA TYR A 95 -6.54 3.20 4.94
C TYR A 95 -6.35 1.71 4.65
N VAL A 96 -6.96 1.27 3.55
CA VAL A 96 -6.98 -0.13 3.11
C VAL A 96 -5.90 -0.40 2.07
N PHE A 97 -5.61 0.58 1.21
CA PHE A 97 -4.75 0.39 0.06
C PHE A 97 -3.89 1.63 -0.17
N ARG A 98 -2.63 1.42 -0.57
CA ARG A 98 -1.69 2.46 -0.97
C ARG A 98 -1.05 2.06 -2.29
N ASN A 99 -1.28 2.86 -3.33
CA ASN A 99 -0.56 2.72 -4.59
C ASN A 99 0.63 3.67 -4.60
N GLN A 100 1.84 3.15 -4.38
CA GLN A 100 3.06 3.95 -4.48
C GLN A 100 3.61 3.88 -5.91
N VAL A 101 3.22 4.88 -6.72
CA VAL A 101 3.62 4.98 -8.14
C VAL A 101 5.07 5.42 -8.31
N ILE A 102 5.58 6.22 -7.38
CA ILE A 102 6.97 6.66 -7.33
C ILE A 102 7.59 5.98 -6.11
N LYS A 103 8.39 4.94 -6.35
CA LYS A 103 9.26 4.40 -5.31
C LYS A 103 10.34 5.45 -5.06
N THR A 104 10.57 5.78 -3.79
CA THR A 104 11.64 6.68 -3.35
C THR A 104 12.95 6.21 -3.97
N ARG A 105 13.80 7.17 -4.39
CA ARG A 105 15.02 6.98 -5.21
C ARG A 105 16.07 6.03 -4.64
N THR A 106 15.92 5.58 -3.41
CA THR A 106 16.87 4.71 -2.74
C THR A 106 16.76 3.29 -3.29
N VAL A 107 17.89 2.76 -3.74
CA VAL A 107 17.99 1.37 -4.18
C VAL A 107 17.63 0.48 -2.98
N ASN A 108 16.66 -0.41 -3.14
CA ASN A 108 16.34 -1.35 -2.07
C ASN A 108 17.43 -2.43 -2.02
N LEU A 109 18.36 -2.26 -1.07
CA LEU A 109 19.50 -3.15 -0.83
C LEU A 109 19.10 -4.52 -0.26
N ASP A 110 17.87 -4.68 0.25
CA ASP A 110 17.39 -5.96 0.81
C ASP A 110 17.29 -7.06 -0.25
N HIS A 111 17.10 -6.68 -1.51
CA HIS A 111 17.08 -7.63 -2.63
C HIS A 111 18.49 -8.15 -3.00
N VAL A 112 19.54 -7.53 -2.48
CA VAL A 112 20.92 -7.93 -2.74
C VAL A 112 21.37 -8.91 -1.66
N LEU A 113 21.62 -10.15 -2.09
CA LEU A 113 22.16 -11.18 -1.23
C LEU A 113 23.63 -10.89 -0.91
N SER A 114 24.03 -10.98 0.36
CA SER A 114 25.43 -10.80 0.73
C SER A 114 26.34 -11.92 0.18
N ALA A 115 25.77 -13.08 -0.18
CA ALA A 115 26.47 -14.19 -0.84
C ALA A 115 27.02 -13.84 -2.23
N VAL A 116 26.56 -12.74 -2.83
CA VAL A 116 27.09 -12.18 -4.08
C VAL A 116 28.59 -11.90 -3.99
N ALA A 117 29.11 -11.62 -2.78
CA ALA A 117 30.55 -11.42 -2.55
C ALA A 117 31.42 -12.66 -2.90
N ASN A 118 30.83 -13.85 -2.90
CA ASN A 118 31.52 -15.11 -3.18
C ASN A 118 31.58 -15.44 -4.68
N ASP A 119 30.85 -14.69 -5.52
CA ASP A 119 30.85 -14.94 -6.96
C ASP A 119 32.18 -14.45 -7.58
N PRO A 120 32.99 -15.34 -8.18
CA PRO A 120 34.27 -14.95 -8.80
C PRO A 120 34.09 -14.21 -10.13
N THR A 121 32.89 -14.21 -10.71
CA THR A 121 32.62 -13.57 -12.01
C THR A 121 32.32 -12.08 -11.89
N LEU A 122 32.05 -11.59 -10.68
CA LEU A 122 31.72 -10.19 -10.42
C LEU A 122 32.97 -9.34 -10.21
N GLN A 123 32.87 -8.08 -10.63
CA GLN A 123 33.95 -7.11 -10.50
C GLN A 123 34.20 -6.77 -9.02
N ARG A 124 35.47 -6.63 -8.64
CA ARG A 124 35.93 -6.22 -7.31
C ARG A 124 36.56 -4.84 -7.36
N SER A 125 36.36 -4.05 -6.31
CA SER A 125 37.01 -2.76 -6.09
C SER A 125 37.69 -2.73 -4.74
N THR A 126 38.64 -1.80 -4.59
CA THR A 126 39.33 -1.51 -3.34
C THR A 126 38.55 -0.52 -2.45
N ALA A 127 37.21 -0.55 -2.53
CA ALA A 127 36.38 0.37 -1.77
C ALA A 127 36.31 -0.07 -0.30
N ASP A 128 36.49 0.90 0.61
CA ASP A 128 36.49 0.65 2.04
C ASP A 128 35.07 0.48 2.57
N CYS A 129 34.82 -0.63 3.26
CA CYS A 129 33.53 -0.85 3.90
C CYS A 129 33.34 0.16 5.06
N PRO A 130 32.24 0.94 5.09
CA PRO A 130 32.00 1.92 6.16
C PRO A 130 31.72 1.27 7.54
N LEU A 131 31.37 -0.03 7.56
CA LEU A 131 31.06 -0.75 8.80
C LEU A 131 32.29 -1.45 9.42
N CYS A 132 33.13 -2.09 8.60
CA CYS A 132 34.24 -2.92 9.10
C CYS A 132 35.62 -2.52 8.56
N HIS A 133 35.68 -1.51 7.69
CA HIS A 133 36.90 -1.01 7.05
C HIS A 133 37.71 -2.05 6.27
N TYR A 134 37.05 -3.14 5.83
CA TYR A 134 37.65 -4.08 4.90
C TYR A 134 37.77 -3.44 3.51
N HIS A 135 38.95 -3.55 2.90
CA HIS A 135 39.36 -2.84 1.68
C HIS A 135 38.94 -3.54 0.38
N GLU A 136 37.90 -4.37 0.40
CA GLU A 136 37.46 -5.11 -0.78
C GLU A 136 35.94 -5.22 -0.82
N ALA A 137 35.36 -4.81 -1.95
CA ALA A 137 33.94 -4.88 -2.20
C ALA A 137 33.66 -5.39 -3.62
N VAL A 138 32.60 -6.18 -3.76
CA VAL A 138 32.04 -6.53 -5.07
C VAL A 138 31.09 -5.41 -5.52
N LEU A 139 31.19 -5.03 -6.80
CA LEU A 139 30.28 -4.05 -7.41
C LEU A 139 29.22 -4.78 -8.23
N ILE A 140 27.97 -4.39 -8.02
CA ILE A 140 26.85 -4.78 -8.88
C ILE A 140 26.08 -3.54 -9.30
N GLN A 141 25.55 -3.56 -10.51
CA GLN A 141 24.67 -2.50 -10.97
C GLN A 141 23.24 -2.76 -10.46
N SER A 142 22.56 -1.71 -9.97
CA SER A 142 21.15 -1.83 -9.63
C SER A 142 20.31 -2.21 -10.85
N THR A 143 19.49 -3.26 -10.72
CA THR A 143 18.54 -3.71 -11.74
C THR A 143 17.23 -2.91 -11.71
N GLN A 144 17.04 -2.06 -10.69
CA GLN A 144 15.80 -1.31 -10.50
C GLN A 144 15.85 0.02 -11.26
N ASN A 145 15.36 0.04 -12.49
CA ASN A 145 15.18 1.27 -13.26
C ASN A 145 13.78 1.34 -13.86
N VAL A 146 12.84 1.93 -13.12
CA VAL A 146 11.48 2.15 -13.66
C VAL A 146 11.35 3.53 -14.32
N LYS A 147 12.14 4.55 -13.92
CA LYS A 147 12.04 5.92 -14.50
C LYS A 147 13.32 6.77 -14.53
N SER A 148 14.46 6.33 -13.99
CA SER A 148 15.70 7.12 -13.94
C SER A 148 16.75 6.55 -14.89
N ASN A 149 17.41 7.36 -15.71
CA ASN A 149 18.60 6.93 -16.47
C ASN A 149 19.87 6.84 -15.59
N LYS A 150 19.72 6.68 -14.26
CA LYS A 150 20.86 6.65 -13.33
C LYS A 150 21.35 5.21 -13.21
N LEU A 151 22.64 5.02 -13.45
CA LEU A 151 23.34 3.75 -13.25
C LEU A 151 23.95 3.75 -11.84
N THR A 152 23.14 3.48 -10.82
CA THR A 152 23.64 3.42 -9.44
C THR A 152 24.37 2.10 -9.20
N LEU A 153 25.58 2.19 -8.66
CA LEU A 153 26.38 1.05 -8.22
C LEU A 153 26.05 0.70 -6.77
N ILE A 154 25.98 -0.60 -6.50
CA ILE A 154 25.83 -1.17 -5.17
C ILE A 154 27.14 -1.88 -4.84
N PHE A 155 27.67 -1.61 -3.66
CA PHE A 155 28.85 -2.24 -3.11
C PHE A 155 28.44 -3.28 -2.07
N VAL A 156 29.08 -4.45 -2.11
CA VAL A 156 28.89 -5.52 -1.13
C VAL A 156 30.25 -5.88 -0.53
N CYS A 157 30.40 -5.76 0.79
CA CYS A 157 31.67 -6.04 1.47
C CYS A 157 32.06 -7.53 1.32
N CYS A 158 33.34 -7.79 1.01
CA CYS A 158 33.86 -9.15 0.85
C CYS A 158 34.24 -9.85 2.16
N ASN A 159 34.18 -9.16 3.31
CA ASN A 159 34.42 -9.78 4.60
C ASN A 159 33.24 -10.75 4.94
N PRO A 160 33.50 -12.07 5.11
CA PRO A 160 32.46 -13.06 5.39
C PRO A 160 31.62 -12.76 6.64
N ASN A 161 32.17 -12.02 7.60
CA ASN A 161 31.51 -11.67 8.85
C ASN A 161 30.77 -10.33 8.81
N CYS A 162 30.86 -9.57 7.70
CA CYS A 162 30.30 -8.22 7.59
C CYS A 162 29.01 -8.22 6.77
N GLY A 163 29.09 -8.63 5.49
CA GLY A 163 27.94 -8.64 4.57
C GLY A 163 27.25 -7.28 4.36
N HIS A 164 27.90 -6.18 4.76
CA HIS A 164 27.38 -4.81 4.62
C HIS A 164 27.27 -4.40 3.16
N LYS A 165 26.22 -3.63 2.85
CA LYS A 165 25.85 -3.20 1.51
C LYS A 165 25.58 -1.72 1.53
N TRP A 166 26.09 -0.99 0.55
CA TRP A 166 25.92 0.46 0.44
C TRP A 166 25.90 0.90 -1.02
N THR A 167 25.44 2.11 -1.29
CA THR A 167 25.51 2.74 -2.61
C THR A 167 26.47 3.92 -2.60
N ASP A 168 26.86 4.41 -3.78
CA ASP A 168 27.70 5.62 -3.92
C ASP A 168 27.03 6.89 -3.36
N ASP A 169 25.70 6.87 -3.22
CA ASP A 169 24.94 7.99 -2.66
C ASP A 169 24.87 7.98 -1.12
N ASP A 170 25.35 6.90 -0.47
CA ASP A 170 25.37 6.75 0.98
C ASP A 170 26.77 7.14 1.53
N PRO A 171 26.90 8.21 2.33
CA PRO A 171 28.18 8.65 2.88
C PRO A 171 28.74 7.74 3.98
#